data_AF-A0A7C8AKR3-F1
#
_entry.id   AF-A0A7C8AKR3-F1
#
_cell.length_a   1.000
_cell.length_b   1.000
_cell.length_c   1.000
_cell.angle_alpha   90.00
_cell.angle_beta   90.00
_cell.angle_gamma   90.00
#
_symmetry.space_group_name_H-M   'P 1'
#
loop_
_entity.id
_entity.type
_entity.pdbx_description
1 polymer ?
#
loop_
_entity_poly.entity_id
_entity_poly.type
_entity_poly.pdbx_seq_one_letter_code
_entity_poly.pdbx_strand_id
1 'polypeptide(L)'
;VSKPNRTAEEVHLTANRLVAIARDRAGLENTRCIIDPGIAPVGSDTEGFLKMVLGAIRLIHDDPGLAGVHMSVGLSNFTVMLPPKCADGSPVKSALESAFLTLAVPLGLDMVIGSVKRKYELLPEDHPAMQCLRDVLELEGYDAVMRVMQFYS
;
A
#
# COMPACT_ATOMS: atom_id res chain seq x y z
N VAL A 1 2.07 6.49 25.98
CA VAL A 1 1.33 5.44 25.27
C VAL A 1 1.50 5.69 23.78
N SER A 2 1.97 4.71 23.00
CA SER A 2 2.04 4.85 21.54
C SER A 2 0.63 4.88 20.95
N LYS A 3 0.42 5.67 19.89
CA LYS A 3 -0.83 5.74 19.15
C LYS A 3 -0.59 5.24 17.72
N PRO A 4 -1.57 4.56 17.09
CA PRO A 4 -1.46 4.17 15.70
C PRO A 4 -1.48 5.42 14.79
N ASN A 5 -0.71 5.37 13.70
CA ASN A 5 -0.80 6.38 12.64
C ASN A 5 -2.12 6.20 11.87
N ARG A 6 -2.75 7.31 11.52
CA ARG A 6 -4.02 7.40 10.79
C ARG A 6 -3.90 8.24 9.52
N THR A 7 -2.85 9.05 9.37
CA THR A 7 -2.63 9.87 8.17
C THR A 7 -1.26 9.62 7.54
N ALA A 8 -1.11 10.00 6.27
CA ALA A 8 0.16 9.90 5.55
C ALA A 8 1.28 10.69 6.24
N GLU A 9 0.95 11.87 6.76
CA GLU A 9 1.86 12.76 7.48
C GLU A 9 2.31 12.15 8.82
N GLU A 10 1.43 11.45 9.52
CA GLU A 10 1.80 10.75 10.76
C GLU A 10 2.75 9.57 10.48
N VAL A 11 2.52 8.83 9.39
CA VAL A 11 3.45 7.78 8.92
C VAL A 11 4.79 8.38 8.54
N HIS A 12 4.80 9.46 7.75
CA HIS A 12 6.01 10.18 7.34
C HIS A 12 6.82 10.72 8.53
N LEU A 13 6.15 11.35 9.50
CA LEU A 13 6.79 11.84 10.74
C LEU A 13 7.38 10.69 11.55
N THR A 14 6.69 9.56 11.60
CA THR A 14 7.15 8.35 12.27
C THR A 14 8.38 7.77 11.56
N ALA A 15 8.35 7.67 10.23
CA ALA A 15 9.47 7.24 9.40
C ALA A 15 10.72 8.09 9.66
N ASN A 16 10.59 9.42 9.60
CA ASN A 16 11.66 10.37 9.92
C ASN A 16 12.28 10.12 11.30
N ARG A 17 11.45 9.96 12.33
CA ARG A 17 11.93 9.69 13.69
C ARG A 17 12.67 8.35 13.80
N LEU A 18 12.14 7.30 13.20
CA LEU A 18 12.74 5.97 13.27
C LEU A 18 14.07 5.90 12.52
N VAL A 19 14.15 6.50 11.34
CA VAL A 19 15.39 6.56 10.55
C VAL A 19 16.44 7.43 11.26
N ALA A 20 16.05 8.57 11.84
CA ALA A 20 16.96 9.38 12.66
C ALA A 20 17.50 8.58 13.85
N ILE A 21 16.66 7.82 14.57
CA ILE A 21 17.11 6.96 15.67
C ILE A 21 18.08 5.88 15.16
N ALA A 22 17.78 5.23 14.03
CA ALA A 22 18.62 4.20 13.44
C ALA A 22 20.00 4.75 13.06
N ARG A 23 20.04 5.93 12.44
CA ARG A 23 21.27 6.64 12.11
C ARG A 23 22.05 7.04 13.36
N ASP A 24 21.41 7.72 14.29
CA ASP A 24 22.10 8.37 15.41
C ASP A 24 22.56 7.35 16.47
N ARG A 25 21.86 6.23 16.64
CA ARG A 25 22.17 5.22 17.66
C ARG A 25 22.91 3.99 17.12
N ALA A 26 22.69 3.63 15.87
CA ALA A 26 23.28 2.43 15.28
C ALA A 26 24.19 2.72 14.08
N GLY A 27 24.37 3.99 13.70
CA GLY A 27 25.21 4.38 12.57
C GLY A 27 24.71 3.85 11.23
N LEU A 28 23.41 3.54 11.11
CA LEU A 28 22.82 3.01 9.89
C LEU A 28 22.62 4.12 8.85
N GLU A 29 23.09 3.89 7.63
CA GLU A 29 22.74 4.71 6.48
C GLU A 29 21.29 4.46 6.06
N ASN A 30 20.65 5.47 5.46
CA ASN A 30 19.27 5.37 4.95
C ASN A 30 19.08 4.17 4.01
N THR A 31 20.07 3.85 3.18
CA THR A 31 20.11 2.70 2.24
C THR A 31 20.00 1.33 2.90
N ARG A 32 20.13 1.28 4.23
CA ARG A 32 20.00 0.06 5.04
C ARG A 32 18.65 -0.03 5.74
N CYS A 33 17.81 0.99 5.60
CA CYS A 33 16.48 1.04 6.19
C CYS A 33 15.43 0.62 5.17
N ILE A 34 14.58 -0.34 5.58
CA ILE A 34 13.35 -0.69 4.87
C ILE A 34 12.19 -0.26 5.76
N ILE A 35 11.35 0.64 5.26
CA ILE A 35 10.20 1.17 5.97
C ILE A 35 8.95 0.42 5.50
N ASP A 36 8.17 -0.12 6.44
CA ASP A 36 6.82 -0.59 6.16
C ASP A 36 5.83 0.52 6.55
N PRO A 37 5.21 1.22 5.59
CA PRO A 37 4.27 2.29 5.87
C PRO A 37 2.91 1.78 6.40
N GLY A 38 2.70 0.46 6.43
CA GLY A 38 1.49 -0.20 6.88
C GLY A 38 0.43 -0.31 5.79
N ILE A 39 -0.04 -1.53 5.54
CA ILE A 39 -1.13 -1.82 4.58
C ILE A 39 -2.24 -2.61 5.28
N ALA A 40 -3.49 -2.21 5.04
CA ALA A 40 -4.67 -2.85 5.61
C ALA A 40 -5.44 -3.68 4.56
N PRO A 41 -6.31 -4.61 4.98
CA PRO A 41 -7.19 -5.32 4.07
C PRO A 41 -8.16 -4.37 3.35
N VAL A 42 -8.08 -4.31 2.02
CA VAL A 42 -8.92 -3.41 1.22
C VAL A 42 -10.40 -3.76 1.29
N GLY A 43 -10.72 -5.05 1.48
CA GLY A 43 -12.09 -5.54 1.65
C GLY A 43 -12.76 -5.14 2.96
N SER A 44 -12.06 -4.43 3.84
CA SER A 44 -12.62 -3.92 5.11
C SER A 44 -12.09 -2.52 5.44
N ASP A 45 -11.51 -1.82 4.47
CA ASP A 45 -10.92 -0.50 4.69
C ASP A 45 -11.98 0.60 4.72
N THR A 46 -12.58 0.82 5.88
CA THR A 46 -13.52 1.92 6.10
C THR A 46 -12.84 3.20 6.57
N GLU A 47 -11.54 3.16 6.86
CA GLU A 47 -10.79 4.26 7.46
C GLU A 47 -9.88 4.98 6.45
N GLY A 48 -9.81 4.50 5.21
CA GLY A 48 -8.98 5.10 4.16
C GLY A 48 -7.49 4.76 4.28
N PHE A 49 -7.16 3.59 4.82
CA PHE A 49 -5.78 3.11 4.93
C PHE A 49 -5.09 2.99 3.58
N LEU A 50 -5.80 2.64 2.49
CA LEU A 50 -5.23 2.63 1.14
C LEU A 50 -4.75 4.03 0.73
N LYS A 51 -5.54 5.07 1.00
CA LYS A 51 -5.18 6.47 0.73
C LYS A 51 -4.00 6.91 1.59
N MET A 52 -4.04 6.57 2.88
CA MET A 52 -2.97 6.84 3.83
C MET A 52 -1.63 6.21 3.39
N VAL A 53 -1.61 4.92 3.02
CA VAL A 53 -0.36 4.23 2.65
C VAL A 53 0.24 4.77 1.35
N LEU A 54 -0.57 5.04 0.32
CA LEU A 54 -0.08 5.62 -0.92
C LEU A 54 0.46 7.04 -0.71
N GLY A 55 -0.23 7.85 0.10
CA GLY A 55 0.26 9.17 0.51
C GLY A 55 1.58 9.08 1.28
N ALA A 56 1.69 8.15 2.22
CA ALA A 56 2.91 7.96 3.01
C ALA A 56 4.10 7.56 2.14
N ILE A 57 3.90 6.65 1.17
CA ILE A 57 4.94 6.24 0.21
C ILE A 57 5.47 7.46 -0.55
N ARG A 58 4.57 8.29 -1.09
CA ARG A 58 4.94 9.52 -1.79
C ARG A 58 5.71 10.49 -0.89
N LEU A 59 5.19 10.78 0.31
CA LEU A 59 5.83 11.71 1.24
C LEU A 59 7.23 11.25 1.69
N ILE A 60 7.40 9.95 1.93
CA ILE A 60 8.70 9.37 2.31
C ILE A 60 9.69 9.46 1.14
N HIS A 61 9.24 9.12 -0.07
CA HIS A 61 10.08 9.15 -1.26
C HIS A 61 10.57 10.56 -1.62
N ASP A 62 9.68 11.56 -1.48
CA ASP A 62 9.98 12.94 -1.84
C ASP A 62 10.79 13.68 -0.76
N ASP A 63 11.00 13.08 0.42
CA ASP A 63 11.75 13.70 1.53
C ASP A 63 13.27 13.57 1.35
N PRO A 64 14.01 14.69 1.15
CA PRO A 64 15.46 14.65 0.99
C PRO A 64 16.21 14.06 2.21
N GLY A 65 15.65 14.18 3.41
CA GLY A 65 16.22 13.62 4.64
C GLY A 65 16.09 12.09 4.72
N LEU A 66 15.16 11.52 3.96
CA LEU A 66 14.93 10.09 3.81
C LEU A 66 15.47 9.53 2.49
N ALA A 67 16.17 10.34 1.69
CA ALA A 67 16.76 9.88 0.45
C ALA A 67 17.58 8.60 0.65
N GLY A 68 17.28 7.58 -0.15
CA GLY A 68 17.92 6.27 -0.11
C GLY A 68 17.23 5.22 0.77
N VAL A 69 16.20 5.55 1.57
CA VAL A 69 15.42 4.51 2.25
C VAL A 69 14.62 3.67 1.25
N HIS A 70 14.43 2.40 1.57
CA HIS A 70 13.56 1.48 0.84
C HIS A 70 12.18 1.42 1.49
N MET A 71 11.16 1.03 0.72
CA MET A 71 9.81 0.82 1.24
C MET A 71 9.26 -0.54 0.84
N SER A 72 8.64 -1.22 1.79
CA SER A 72 8.06 -2.55 1.57
C SER A 72 6.69 -2.69 2.19
N VAL A 73 5.79 -3.46 1.56
CA VAL A 73 4.49 -3.81 2.13
C VAL A 73 4.18 -5.30 1.96
N GLY A 74 3.32 -5.83 2.83
CA GLY A 74 2.79 -7.19 2.73
C GLY A 74 1.56 -7.29 1.82
N LEU A 75 1.75 -7.68 0.55
CA LEU A 75 0.66 -7.74 -0.44
C LEU A 75 -0.48 -8.70 -0.04
N SER A 76 -0.15 -9.80 0.66
CA SER A 76 -1.17 -10.75 1.12
C SER A 76 -2.13 -10.15 2.16
N ASN A 77 -1.68 -9.15 2.94
CA ASN A 77 -2.55 -8.45 3.90
C ASN A 77 -3.59 -7.59 3.16
N PHE A 78 -3.20 -7.01 2.03
CA PHE A 78 -4.08 -6.15 1.24
C PHE A 78 -5.33 -6.88 0.73
N THR A 79 -5.18 -8.15 0.33
CA THR A 79 -6.26 -8.95 -0.25
C THR A 79 -6.71 -10.12 0.64
N VAL A 80 -6.36 -10.09 1.92
CA VAL A 80 -6.81 -11.09 2.88
C VAL A 80 -8.35 -11.08 2.97
N MET A 81 -8.94 -12.25 3.24
CA MET A 81 -10.39 -12.50 3.31
C MET A 81 -11.18 -12.29 2.00
N LEU A 82 -10.59 -11.73 0.94
CA LEU A 82 -11.24 -11.69 -0.37
C LEU A 82 -11.34 -13.10 -0.99
N PRO A 83 -12.36 -13.37 -1.83
CA PRO A 83 -12.40 -14.59 -2.62
C PRO A 83 -11.22 -14.65 -3.60
N PRO A 84 -10.83 -15.85 -4.08
CA PRO A 84 -9.74 -15.97 -5.04
C PRO A 84 -10.13 -15.53 -6.46
N LYS A 85 -11.42 -15.60 -6.82
CA LYS A 85 -11.95 -15.36 -8.16
C LYS A 85 -13.24 -14.56 -8.13
N CYS A 86 -13.48 -13.79 -9.18
CA CYS A 86 -14.74 -13.10 -9.45
C CYS A 86 -15.79 -14.11 -9.95
N ALA A 87 -17.05 -13.68 -10.08
CA ALA A 87 -18.13 -14.50 -10.64
C ALA A 87 -17.84 -15.02 -12.06
N ASP A 88 -17.12 -14.23 -12.88
CA ASP A 88 -16.68 -14.61 -14.23
C ASP A 88 -15.43 -15.54 -14.26
N GLY A 89 -14.89 -15.88 -13.09
CA GLY A 89 -13.70 -16.74 -12.93
C GLY A 89 -12.36 -16.02 -13.03
N SER A 90 -12.34 -14.71 -13.33
CA SER A 90 -11.13 -13.89 -13.33
C SER A 90 -10.53 -13.75 -11.92
N PRO A 91 -9.21 -13.49 -11.77
CA PRO A 91 -8.58 -13.48 -10.46
C PRO A 91 -8.82 -12.18 -9.69
N VAL A 92 -9.22 -12.28 -8.42
CA VAL A 92 -9.46 -11.10 -7.57
C VAL A 92 -8.16 -10.61 -6.96
N LYS A 93 -7.49 -11.49 -6.20
CA LYS A 93 -6.37 -11.09 -5.35
C LYS A 93 -5.16 -10.62 -6.14
N SER A 94 -4.74 -11.37 -7.16
CA SER A 94 -3.58 -10.95 -7.96
C SER A 94 -3.85 -9.70 -8.77
N ALA A 95 -5.10 -9.47 -9.20
CA ALA A 95 -5.47 -8.26 -9.92
C ALA A 95 -5.43 -7.03 -8.99
N LEU A 96 -5.97 -7.12 -7.78
CA LEU A 96 -5.92 -6.02 -6.80
C LEU A 96 -4.50 -5.76 -6.28
N GLU A 97 -3.70 -6.81 -6.01
CA GLU A 97 -2.29 -6.64 -5.63
C GLU A 97 -1.48 -5.97 -6.76
N SER A 98 -1.73 -6.35 -8.02
CA SER A 98 -1.09 -5.74 -9.20
C SER A 98 -1.54 -4.29 -9.42
N ALA A 99 -2.83 -4.00 -9.19
CA ALA A 99 -3.34 -2.63 -9.25
C ALA A 99 -2.70 -1.74 -8.18
N PHE A 100 -2.56 -2.25 -6.95
CA PHE A 100 -1.85 -1.55 -5.88
C PHE A 100 -0.39 -1.26 -6.27
N LEU A 101 0.34 -2.25 -6.78
CA LEU A 101 1.72 -2.08 -7.25
C LEU A 101 1.81 -1.03 -8.38
N THR A 102 0.87 -1.07 -9.31
CA THR A 102 0.78 -0.11 -10.42
C THR A 102 0.64 1.33 -9.91
N LEU A 103 -0.12 1.53 -8.83
CA LEU A 103 -0.24 2.83 -8.18
C LEU A 103 0.98 3.19 -7.33
N ALA A 104 1.53 2.24 -6.55
CA ALA A 104 2.52 2.50 -5.51
C ALA A 104 3.97 2.63 -6.02
N VAL A 105 4.35 1.87 -7.05
CA VAL A 105 5.72 1.89 -7.59
C VAL A 105 6.13 3.29 -8.08
N PRO A 106 5.30 4.03 -8.85
CA PRO A 106 5.61 5.40 -9.25
C PRO A 106 5.63 6.42 -8.08
N LEU A 107 5.14 6.04 -6.91
CA LEU A 107 5.20 6.88 -5.70
C LEU A 107 6.47 6.63 -4.88
N GLY A 108 7.24 5.59 -5.21
CA GLY A 108 8.51 5.26 -4.55
C GLY A 108 8.58 3.89 -3.89
N LEU A 109 7.52 3.06 -3.97
CA LEU A 109 7.58 1.67 -3.47
C LEU A 109 8.52 0.83 -4.33
N ASP A 110 9.50 0.18 -3.72
CA ASP A 110 10.53 -0.57 -4.44
C ASP A 110 10.72 -2.02 -3.94
N MET A 111 10.11 -2.39 -2.82
CA MET A 111 10.10 -3.74 -2.30
C MET A 111 8.69 -4.19 -1.94
N VAL A 112 8.48 -5.51 -1.90
CA VAL A 112 7.25 -6.12 -1.35
C VAL A 112 7.53 -7.47 -0.72
N ILE A 113 6.70 -7.83 0.27
CA ILE A 113 6.53 -9.19 0.72
C ILE A 113 5.34 -9.79 -0.05
N GLY A 114 5.65 -10.45 -1.16
CA GLY A 114 4.68 -11.02 -2.10
C GLY A 114 4.79 -12.54 -2.24
N SER A 115 3.77 -13.14 -2.86
CA SER A 115 3.80 -14.57 -3.20
C SER A 115 4.54 -14.79 -4.51
N VAL A 116 5.58 -15.64 -4.49
CA VAL A 116 6.33 -16.03 -5.70
C VAL A 116 5.49 -16.83 -6.72
N LYS A 117 4.28 -17.26 -6.35
CA LYS A 117 3.35 -17.98 -7.23
C LYS A 117 2.43 -17.04 -8.00
N ARG A 118 2.39 -15.75 -7.66
CA ARG A 118 1.57 -14.77 -8.35
C ARG A 118 2.36 -14.12 -9.49
N LYS A 119 1.67 -13.87 -10.59
CA LYS A 119 2.18 -13.10 -11.72
C LYS A 119 1.81 -11.63 -11.48
N TYR A 120 2.72 -10.89 -10.86
CA TYR A 120 2.56 -9.45 -10.65
C TYR A 120 2.87 -8.71 -11.96
N GLU A 121 1.98 -7.82 -12.37
CA GLU A 121 2.13 -7.06 -13.61
C GLU A 121 1.71 -5.60 -13.37
N LEU A 122 2.33 -4.66 -14.07
CA LEU A 122 1.79 -3.31 -14.14
C LEU A 122 0.55 -3.36 -15.05
N LEU A 123 -0.56 -2.83 -14.55
CA LEU A 123 -1.84 -2.91 -15.23
C LEU A 123 -2.11 -1.66 -16.07
N PRO A 124 -2.81 -1.77 -17.22
CA PRO A 124 -3.27 -0.61 -17.97
C PRO A 124 -4.34 0.17 -17.19
N GLU A 125 -4.48 1.46 -17.50
CA GLU A 125 -5.36 2.37 -16.74
C GLU A 125 -6.82 1.92 -16.73
N ASP A 126 -7.30 1.34 -17.83
CA ASP A 126 -8.67 0.85 -18.02
C ASP A 126 -8.94 -0.53 -17.41
N HIS A 127 -7.93 -1.16 -16.80
CA HIS A 127 -8.09 -2.47 -16.16
C HIS A 127 -9.12 -2.39 -15.01
N PRO A 128 -10.07 -3.34 -14.88
CA PRO A 128 -11.13 -3.29 -13.86
C PRO A 128 -10.63 -3.12 -12.41
N ALA A 129 -9.53 -3.79 -12.06
CA ALA A 129 -8.89 -3.63 -10.74
C ALA A 129 -8.28 -2.23 -10.53
N MET A 130 -7.76 -1.58 -11.58
CA MET A 130 -7.28 -0.20 -11.50
C MET A 130 -8.43 0.76 -11.24
N GLN A 131 -9.52 0.61 -11.99
CA GLN A 131 -10.75 1.38 -11.77
C GLN A 131 -11.28 1.18 -10.35
N CYS A 132 -11.31 -0.06 -9.86
CA CYS A 132 -11.71 -0.37 -8.49
C CYS A 132 -10.89 0.40 -7.44
N LEU A 133 -9.56 0.37 -7.52
CA LEU A 133 -8.73 1.05 -6.53
C LEU A 133 -8.81 2.58 -6.64
N ARG A 134 -8.95 3.13 -7.85
CA ARG A 134 -9.16 4.56 -8.03
C ARG A 134 -10.48 5.02 -7.43
N ASP A 135 -11.55 4.28 -7.67
CA ASP A 135 -12.86 4.57 -7.06
C ASP A 135 -12.75 4.50 -5.52
N VAL A 136 -12.09 3.48 -4.96
CA VAL A 136 -11.86 3.36 -3.52
C VAL A 136 -11.10 4.56 -2.93
N LEU A 137 -10.19 5.19 -3.68
CA LEU A 137 -9.44 6.37 -3.22
C LEU A 137 -10.28 7.64 -3.14
N GLU A 138 -11.37 7.71 -3.89
CA GLU A 138 -12.32 8.83 -3.90
C GLU A 138 -13.52 8.60 -2.96
N LEU A 139 -13.79 7.33 -2.61
CA LEU A 139 -14.85 6.94 -1.69
C LEU A 139 -14.38 6.92 -0.24
N GLU A 140 -15.33 6.95 0.68
CA GLU A 140 -15.07 6.89 2.13
C GLU A 140 -15.94 5.83 2.80
N GLY A 141 -15.50 5.36 3.97
CA GLY A 141 -16.30 4.49 4.83
C GLY A 141 -16.77 3.20 4.15
N TYR A 142 -18.06 2.90 4.29
CA TYR A 142 -18.64 1.68 3.75
C TYR A 142 -18.72 1.65 2.23
N ASP A 143 -18.77 2.81 1.56
CA ASP A 143 -18.87 2.86 0.10
C ASP A 143 -17.60 2.33 -0.57
N ALA A 144 -16.43 2.62 0.02
CA ALA A 144 -15.16 2.05 -0.41
C ALA A 144 -15.17 0.51 -0.32
N VAL A 145 -15.67 -0.05 0.78
CA VAL A 145 -15.78 -1.51 0.95
C VAL A 145 -16.77 -2.11 -0.05
N MET A 146 -17.92 -1.48 -0.24
CA MET A 146 -18.93 -1.93 -1.23
C MET A 146 -18.36 -1.91 -2.64
N ARG A 147 -17.52 -0.94 -2.97
CA ARG A 147 -16.87 -0.86 -4.28
C ARG A 147 -15.93 -2.04 -4.55
N VAL A 148 -15.21 -2.50 -3.53
CA VAL A 148 -14.39 -3.73 -3.59
C VAL A 148 -15.27 -4.97 -3.74
N MET A 149 -16.41 -5.02 -3.03
CA MET A 149 -17.37 -6.13 -3.18
C MET A 149 -17.90 -6.24 -4.60
N GLN A 150 -18.28 -5.11 -5.21
CA GLN A 150 -18.75 -5.04 -6.60
C GLN A 150 -17.70 -5.49 -7.61
N PHE A 151 -16.41 -5.34 -7.31
CA PHE A 151 -15.36 -5.77 -8.22
C PHE A 151 -15.31 -7.29 -8.41
N TYR A 152 -15.63 -8.07 -7.37
CA TYR A 152 -15.56 -9.53 -7.44
C TYR A 152 -16.91 -10.24 -7.53
N SER A 153 -18.01 -9.52 -7.29
CA SER A 153 -19.36 -10.09 -7.28
C SER A 153 -19.96 -10.20 -8.68
#